data_AF-A0A950AUM3-F1
#
_entry.id   AF-A0A950AUM3-F1
#
_cell.length_a   1.000
_cell.length_b   1.000
_cell.length_c   1.000
_cell.angle_alpha   90.00
_cell.angle_beta   90.00
_cell.angle_gamma   90.00
#
_symmetry.space_group_name_H-M   'P 1'
#
loop_
_entity.id
_entity.type
_entity.pdbx_description
1 polymer ?
#
loop_
_entity_poly.entity_id
_entity_poly.type
_entity_poly.pdbx_seq_one_letter_code
_entity_poly.pdbx_strand_id
1 'polypeptide(L)'
;EVLAFFRAIAASGPGALAPSPIAAFLATHPAAKAFVEAHKPIPSSFARQAYFAVTAFKFTNADGVSRFGRFRVRPESGTEFLTPEEAAKKTADFLAAELSERLAKGSVGFRVLVQLAGDGDEVADSTAVWPETREEVEFGTLTLTERIDELAPDNRKIIFDPVPRVDGIDPAGDPLTEVRSEIYLLSGRRRRAAAAK
;
A
#
# COMPACT_ATOMS: atom_id res chain seq x y z
N GLU A 1 -7.43 16.41 -7.60
CA GLU A 1 -6.14 15.99 -8.19
C GLU A 1 -6.08 14.51 -8.58
N VAL A 2 -6.39 13.57 -7.68
CA VAL A 2 -6.34 12.10 -7.97
C VAL A 2 -7.04 11.70 -9.29
N LEU A 3 -8.26 12.18 -9.52
CA LEU A 3 -8.98 11.89 -10.77
C LEU A 3 -8.28 12.47 -12.01
N ALA A 4 -7.70 13.67 -11.89
CA ALA A 4 -6.96 14.29 -12.98
C ALA A 4 -5.66 13.51 -13.29
N PHE A 5 -4.96 13.04 -12.25
CA PHE A 5 -3.80 12.16 -12.39
C PHE A 5 -4.14 10.87 -13.14
N PHE A 6 -5.19 10.14 -12.73
CA PHE A 6 -5.59 8.91 -13.42
C PHE A 6 -6.08 9.15 -14.85
N ARG A 7 -6.79 10.26 -15.11
CA ARG A 7 -7.16 10.65 -16.48
C ARG A 7 -5.92 10.95 -17.34
N ALA A 8 -4.92 11.63 -16.77
CA ALA A 8 -3.67 11.91 -17.46
C ALA A 8 -2.90 10.63 -17.78
N ILE A 9 -2.84 9.66 -16.85
CA ILE A 9 -2.26 8.34 -17.11
C ILE A 9 -3.00 7.64 -18.26
N ALA A 10 -4.33 7.54 -18.19
CA ALA A 10 -5.13 6.84 -19.19
C ALA A 10 -4.99 7.47 -20.59
N ALA A 11 -4.82 8.80 -20.66
CA ALA A 11 -4.64 9.54 -21.91
C ALA A 11 -3.19 9.53 -22.44
N SER A 12 -2.24 8.91 -21.72
CA SER A 12 -0.82 8.86 -22.08
C SER A 12 -0.37 7.49 -22.64
N GLY A 13 -1.31 6.69 -23.15
CA GLY A 13 -1.03 5.40 -23.77
C GLY A 13 -0.29 5.48 -25.12
N PRO A 14 -0.07 4.33 -25.80
CA PRO A 14 0.58 4.27 -27.10
C PRO A 14 -0.07 5.23 -28.12
N GLY A 15 0.74 6.10 -28.73
CA GLY A 15 0.28 7.10 -29.71
C GLY A 15 -0.05 8.48 -29.13
N ALA A 16 0.13 8.70 -27.82
CA ALA A 16 0.00 10.04 -27.23
C ALA A 16 1.03 11.02 -27.81
N LEU A 17 0.58 12.22 -28.21
CA LEU A 17 1.45 13.30 -28.66
C LEU A 17 2.34 13.80 -27.51
N ALA A 18 3.56 14.24 -27.84
CA ALA A 18 4.47 14.84 -26.87
C ALA A 18 4.21 16.35 -26.71
N PRO A 19 4.24 16.90 -25.48
CA PRO A 19 4.33 16.18 -24.20
C PRO A 19 3.03 15.43 -23.90
N SER A 20 3.16 14.20 -23.40
CA SER A 20 1.98 13.41 -23.03
C SER A 20 1.20 14.09 -21.88
N PRO A 21 -0.11 13.84 -21.77
CA PRO A 21 -0.92 14.41 -20.67
C PRO A 21 -0.34 14.15 -19.28
N ILE A 22 0.29 12.99 -19.04
CA ILE A 22 0.97 12.69 -17.79
C ILE A 22 2.20 13.58 -17.59
N ALA A 23 3.02 13.82 -18.62
CA ALA A 23 4.17 14.70 -18.53
C ALA A 23 3.75 16.13 -18.15
N ALA A 24 2.67 16.65 -18.75
CA ALA A 24 2.11 17.96 -18.40
C ALA A 24 1.59 18.01 -16.96
N PHE A 25 0.93 16.94 -16.49
CA PHE A 25 0.48 16.84 -15.10
C PHE A 25 1.67 16.86 -14.12
N LEU A 26 2.70 16.04 -14.35
CA LEU A 26 3.86 15.94 -13.46
C LEU A 26 4.70 17.22 -13.42
N ALA A 27 4.70 18.02 -14.49
CA ALA A 27 5.39 19.31 -14.52
C ALA A 27 4.84 20.32 -13.49
N THR A 28 3.59 20.16 -13.06
CA THR A 28 2.90 21.07 -12.12
C THR A 28 2.62 20.42 -10.75
N HIS A 29 2.87 19.12 -10.58
CA HIS A 29 2.57 18.37 -9.36
C HIS A 29 3.83 17.66 -8.85
N PRO A 30 4.71 18.36 -8.09
CA PRO A 30 6.01 17.83 -7.68
C PRO A 30 5.91 16.57 -6.82
N ALA A 31 4.91 16.47 -5.92
CA ALA A 31 4.68 15.27 -5.13
C ALA A 31 4.30 14.06 -5.99
N ALA A 32 3.44 14.26 -7.00
CA ALA A 32 3.08 13.20 -7.95
C ALA A 32 4.29 12.80 -8.81
N LYS A 33 5.11 13.78 -9.22
CA LYS A 33 6.37 13.52 -9.94
C LYS A 33 7.32 12.67 -9.10
N ALA A 34 7.56 13.03 -7.85
CA ALA A 34 8.38 12.25 -6.93
C ALA A 34 7.86 10.82 -6.79
N PHE A 35 6.55 10.62 -6.64
CA PHE A 35 5.95 9.29 -6.61
C PHE A 35 6.17 8.50 -7.91
N VAL A 36 5.96 9.11 -9.08
CA VAL A 36 6.13 8.43 -10.38
C VAL A 36 7.59 8.04 -10.61
N GLU A 37 8.54 8.92 -10.29
CA GLU A 37 9.98 8.73 -10.51
C GLU A 37 10.65 7.85 -9.44
N ALA A 38 10.02 7.65 -8.28
CA ALA A 38 10.54 6.78 -7.23
C ALA A 38 10.90 5.38 -7.77
N HIS A 39 12.04 4.84 -7.33
CA HIS A 39 12.48 3.50 -7.70
C HIS A 39 11.47 2.44 -7.23
N LYS A 40 11.00 1.60 -8.16
CA LYS A 40 9.99 0.55 -7.92
C LYS A 40 10.58 -0.80 -8.34
N PRO A 41 11.39 -1.43 -7.46
CA PRO A 41 12.02 -2.70 -7.78
C PRO A 41 10.95 -3.80 -7.90
N ILE A 42 11.24 -4.81 -8.73
CA ILE A 42 10.33 -5.94 -8.96
C ILE A 42 10.61 -6.99 -7.89
N PRO A 43 9.69 -7.27 -6.96
CA PRO A 43 9.93 -8.28 -5.93
C PRO A 43 10.02 -9.67 -6.56
N SER A 44 10.86 -10.55 -6.00
CA SER A 44 10.88 -11.95 -6.41
C SER A 44 9.65 -12.74 -5.91
N SER A 45 8.98 -12.22 -4.87
CA SER A 45 7.85 -12.84 -4.18
C SER A 45 7.05 -11.79 -3.39
N PHE A 46 5.73 -11.97 -3.26
CA PHE A 46 4.93 -11.19 -2.29
C PHE A 46 5.43 -11.38 -0.85
N ALA A 47 6.06 -12.52 -0.55
CA ALA A 47 6.67 -12.84 0.75
C ALA A 47 8.05 -12.19 0.95
N ARG A 48 8.66 -11.63 -0.10
CA ARG A 48 10.00 -11.02 -0.10
C ARG A 48 9.94 -9.49 -0.34
N GLN A 49 8.79 -8.87 -0.11
CA GLN A 49 8.59 -7.43 -0.28
C GLN A 49 8.26 -6.76 1.06
N ALA A 50 8.78 -5.55 1.26
CA ALA A 50 8.37 -4.69 2.37
C ALA A 50 7.14 -3.87 1.98
N TYR A 51 6.22 -3.67 2.93
CA TYR A 51 4.99 -2.89 2.73
C TYR A 51 4.91 -1.75 3.74
N PHE A 52 4.18 -0.70 3.37
CA PHE A 52 4.05 0.51 4.18
C PHE A 52 2.65 1.10 4.04
N ALA A 53 2.13 1.68 5.12
CA ALA A 53 0.77 2.23 5.13
C ALA A 53 0.62 3.55 4.36
N VAL A 54 1.72 4.24 4.05
CA VAL A 54 1.79 5.59 3.45
C VAL A 54 1.27 6.68 4.40
N THR A 55 0.02 6.57 4.87
CA THR A 55 -0.59 7.49 5.83
C THR A 55 -0.10 7.23 7.25
N ALA A 56 -0.06 8.27 8.08
CA ALA A 56 0.20 8.13 9.51
C ALA A 56 -1.09 7.89 10.30
N PHE A 57 -0.92 7.36 11.51
CA PHE A 57 -1.97 7.08 12.48
C PHE A 57 -1.61 7.72 13.81
N LYS A 58 -2.63 8.04 14.59
CA LYS A 58 -2.53 8.47 15.98
C LYS A 58 -2.81 7.26 16.87
N PHE A 59 -1.83 6.88 17.68
CA PHE A 59 -1.93 5.80 18.65
C PHE A 59 -2.13 6.40 20.03
N THR A 60 -3.20 6.02 20.74
CA THR A 60 -3.54 6.53 22.07
C THR A 60 -3.58 5.37 23.07
N ASN A 61 -2.82 5.47 24.15
CA ASN A 61 -2.78 4.45 25.20
C ASN A 61 -3.92 4.62 26.23
N ALA A 62 -4.00 3.70 27.20
CA ALA A 62 -5.03 3.71 28.24
C ALA A 62 -4.97 4.94 29.18
N ASP A 63 -3.82 5.60 29.28
CA ASP A 63 -3.63 6.84 30.06
C ASP A 63 -4.00 8.10 29.26
N GLY A 64 -4.46 7.95 28.00
CA GLY A 64 -4.81 9.05 27.11
C GLY A 64 -3.61 9.73 26.44
N VAL A 65 -2.41 9.17 26.55
CA VAL A 65 -1.20 9.68 25.89
C VAL A 65 -1.18 9.23 24.44
N SER A 66 -0.97 10.17 23.52
CA SER A 66 -0.94 9.91 22.08
C SER A 66 0.44 10.08 21.45
N ARG A 67 0.79 9.20 20.51
CA ARG A 67 1.92 9.35 19.58
C ARG A 67 1.45 9.14 18.14
N PHE A 68 2.19 9.66 17.17
CA PHE A 68 1.92 9.43 15.76
C PHE A 68 2.94 8.47 15.16
N GLY A 69 2.52 7.69 14.16
CA GLY A 69 3.43 6.80 13.45
C GLY A 69 2.85 6.22 12.17
N ARG A 70 3.72 5.58 11.38
CA ARG A 70 3.36 4.89 10.14
C ARG A 70 3.67 3.40 10.28
N PHE A 71 2.73 2.54 9.90
CA PHE A 71 3.00 1.10 9.86
C PHE A 71 4.04 0.75 8.79
N ARG A 72 4.96 -0.12 9.18
CA ARG A 72 5.98 -0.77 8.34
C ARG A 72 5.82 -2.27 8.50
N VAL A 73 5.67 -3.00 7.39
CA VAL A 73 5.54 -4.45 7.40
C VAL A 73 6.75 -5.02 6.67
N ARG A 74 7.59 -5.77 7.39
CA ARG A 74 8.84 -6.34 6.86
C ARG A 74 8.80 -7.86 6.92
N PRO A 75 9.19 -8.54 5.84
CA PRO A 75 9.11 -9.99 5.81
C PRO A 75 10.22 -10.65 6.64
N GLU A 76 9.88 -11.77 7.29
CA GLU A 76 10.72 -12.63 8.17
C GLU A 76 12.12 -12.85 7.59
N SER A 77 12.11 -13.35 6.36
CA SER A 77 13.27 -13.80 5.59
C SER A 77 13.85 -12.72 4.66
N GLY A 78 13.66 -11.43 4.97
CA GLY A 78 14.28 -10.31 4.26
C GLY A 78 13.65 -9.94 2.92
N THR A 79 14.09 -8.85 2.29
CA THR A 79 13.61 -8.44 0.96
C THR A 79 14.47 -9.00 -0.16
N GLU A 80 13.86 -9.33 -1.30
CA GLU A 80 14.56 -9.82 -2.49
C GLU A 80 13.89 -9.30 -3.76
N PHE A 81 14.70 -8.78 -4.68
CA PHE A 81 14.25 -8.12 -5.89
C PHE A 81 14.94 -8.70 -7.12
N LEU A 82 14.19 -8.79 -8.22
CA LEU A 82 14.67 -9.26 -9.51
C LEU A 82 15.31 -8.12 -10.29
N THR A 83 16.31 -8.45 -11.12
CA THR A 83 16.73 -7.55 -12.19
C THR A 83 15.67 -7.48 -13.29
N PRO A 84 15.68 -6.45 -14.15
CA PRO A 84 14.80 -6.39 -15.31
C PRO A 84 14.94 -7.63 -16.22
N GLU A 85 16.15 -8.16 -16.42
CA GLU A 85 16.37 -9.36 -17.25
C GLU A 85 15.81 -10.64 -16.62
N GLU A 86 15.84 -10.75 -15.29
CA GLU A 86 15.23 -11.87 -14.57
C GLU A 86 13.71 -11.80 -14.60
N ALA A 87 13.15 -10.60 -14.38
CA ALA A 87 11.72 -10.35 -14.43
C ALA A 87 11.13 -10.62 -15.83
N ALA A 88 11.86 -10.26 -16.89
CA ALA A 88 11.44 -10.52 -18.28
C ALA A 88 11.26 -12.01 -18.62
N LYS A 89 11.86 -12.91 -17.82
CA LYS A 89 11.73 -14.37 -17.99
C LYS A 89 10.56 -14.97 -17.20
N LYS A 90 9.87 -14.17 -16.38
CA LYS A 90 8.75 -14.62 -15.54
C LYS A 90 7.43 -14.58 -16.31
N THR A 91 6.49 -15.43 -15.92
CA THR A 91 5.09 -15.35 -16.39
C THR A 91 4.38 -14.15 -15.78
N ALA A 92 3.26 -13.70 -16.35
CA ALA A 92 2.50 -12.57 -15.82
C ALA A 92 2.04 -12.77 -14.36
N ASP A 93 1.74 -14.01 -13.97
CA ASP A 93 1.19 -14.37 -12.66
C ASP A 93 2.23 -14.97 -11.70
N PHE A 94 3.53 -14.78 -11.98
CA PHE A 94 4.60 -15.49 -11.25
C PHE A 94 4.58 -15.26 -9.74
N LEU A 95 4.22 -14.07 -9.26
CA LEU A 95 4.14 -13.76 -7.83
C LEU A 95 3.05 -14.57 -7.12
N ALA A 96 1.92 -14.77 -7.81
CA ALA A 96 0.80 -15.54 -7.29
C ALA A 96 1.13 -17.05 -7.28
N ALA A 97 1.81 -17.55 -8.31
CA ALA A 97 2.29 -18.93 -8.37
C ALA A 97 3.34 -19.20 -7.29
N GLU A 98 4.33 -18.31 -7.15
CA GLU A 98 5.39 -18.42 -6.15
C GLU A 98 4.83 -18.44 -4.72
N LEU A 99 3.87 -17.56 -4.41
CA LEU A 99 3.26 -17.53 -3.08
C LEU A 99 2.53 -18.85 -2.77
N SER A 100 1.82 -19.43 -3.75
CA SER A 100 1.15 -20.73 -3.58
C SER A 100 2.16 -21.85 -3.32
N GLU A 101 3.24 -21.92 -4.09
CA GLU A 101 4.31 -22.91 -3.89
C GLU A 101 5.00 -22.75 -2.54
N ARG A 102 5.16 -21.50 -2.07
CA ARG A 102 5.75 -21.19 -0.78
C ARG A 102 4.85 -21.66 0.36
N LEU A 103 3.56 -21.31 0.32
CA LEU A 103 2.60 -21.69 1.35
C LEU A 103 2.38 -23.21 1.43
N ALA A 104 2.55 -23.93 0.32
CA ALA A 104 2.56 -25.39 0.33
C ALA A 104 3.74 -26.01 1.12
N LYS A 105 4.80 -25.25 1.38
CA LYS A 105 5.99 -25.68 2.15
C LYS A 105 5.97 -25.19 3.59
N GLY A 106 5.15 -24.19 3.92
CA GLY A 106 5.05 -23.62 5.25
C GLY A 106 4.54 -22.19 5.26
N SER A 107 4.31 -21.66 6.46
CA SER A 107 3.81 -20.30 6.64
C SER A 107 4.84 -19.23 6.28
N VAL A 108 4.36 -18.04 5.92
CA VAL A 108 5.17 -16.84 5.69
C VAL A 108 4.97 -15.87 6.85
N GLY A 109 6.06 -15.49 7.52
CA GLY A 109 6.05 -14.50 8.59
C GLY A 109 6.40 -13.09 8.13
N PHE A 110 5.82 -12.10 8.79
CA PHE A 110 6.15 -10.68 8.70
C PHE A 110 6.21 -10.07 10.09
N ARG A 111 7.14 -9.14 10.31
CA ARG A 111 7.11 -8.20 11.44
C ARG A 111 6.32 -6.97 11.06
N VAL A 112 5.43 -6.55 11.95
CA VAL A 112 4.70 -5.28 11.88
C VAL A 112 5.38 -4.34 12.86
N LEU A 113 5.85 -3.21 12.35
CA LEU A 113 6.48 -2.15 13.13
C LEU A 113 5.71 -0.85 12.95
N VAL A 114 5.89 0.07 13.89
CA VAL A 114 5.44 1.45 13.77
C VAL A 114 6.67 2.34 13.77
N GLN A 115 6.90 3.02 12.64
CA GLN A 115 7.87 4.12 12.57
C GLN A 115 7.23 5.34 13.21
N LEU A 116 7.85 5.83 14.29
CA LEU A 116 7.30 6.91 15.09
C LEU A 116 7.66 8.26 14.47
N ALA A 117 6.68 9.15 14.40
CA ALA A 117 6.90 10.54 14.02
C ALA A 117 7.80 11.19 15.09
N GLY A 118 8.82 11.91 14.63
CA GLY A 118 9.60 12.80 15.48
C GLY A 118 9.28 14.26 15.21
N ASP A 119 10.04 15.14 15.88
CA ASP A 119 9.88 16.58 15.70
C ASP A 119 10.05 16.98 14.22
N GLY A 120 9.11 17.79 13.73
CA GLY A 120 9.07 18.30 12.36
C GLY A 120 8.51 17.34 11.29
N ASP A 121 8.10 16.12 11.66
CA ASP A 121 7.46 15.20 10.71
C ASP A 121 5.99 15.57 10.47
N GLU A 122 5.63 15.79 9.20
CA GLU A 122 4.23 16.04 8.85
C GLU A 122 3.41 14.75 8.80
N VAL A 123 2.49 14.65 9.76
CA VAL A 123 1.66 13.46 9.99
C VAL A 123 0.39 13.43 9.13
N ALA A 124 -0.10 14.59 8.71
CA ALA A 124 -1.29 14.74 7.87
C ALA A 124 -0.95 14.84 6.36
N ASP A 125 0.31 14.62 5.97
CA ASP A 125 0.75 14.63 4.57
C ASP A 125 1.41 13.30 4.20
N SER A 126 0.68 12.46 3.47
CA SER A 126 1.16 11.18 2.92
C SER A 126 2.27 11.32 1.87
N THR A 127 2.53 12.52 1.36
CA THR A 127 3.62 12.79 0.42
C THR A 127 4.92 13.14 1.12
N ALA A 128 4.87 13.52 2.40
CA ALA A 128 6.04 13.82 3.21
C ALA A 128 6.86 12.55 3.50
N VAL A 129 8.17 12.61 3.25
CA VAL A 129 9.12 11.54 3.54
C VAL A 129 9.73 11.76 4.91
N TRP A 130 9.61 10.78 5.80
CA TRP A 130 10.25 10.81 7.11
C TRP A 130 11.62 10.14 7.05
N PRO A 131 12.62 10.57 7.84
CA PRO A 131 13.93 9.93 7.88
C PRO A 131 13.85 8.43 8.17
N GLU A 132 14.63 7.62 7.46
CA GLU A 132 14.75 6.18 7.73
C GLU A 132 15.36 5.87 9.11
N THR A 133 16.01 6.86 9.74
CA THR A 133 16.58 6.77 11.10
C THR A 133 15.57 6.97 12.22
N ARG A 134 14.28 7.24 11.91
CA ARG A 134 13.24 7.37 12.92
C ARG A 134 13.12 6.08 13.74
N GLU A 135 12.81 6.25 15.02
CA GLU A 135 12.56 5.13 15.93
C GLU A 135 11.45 4.24 15.37
N GLU A 136 11.68 2.94 15.38
CA GLU A 136 10.68 1.94 15.02
C GLU A 136 10.44 1.01 16.19
N VAL A 137 9.17 0.84 16.54
CA VAL A 137 8.75 -0.04 17.63
C VAL A 137 8.04 -1.25 17.03
N GLU A 138 8.36 -2.43 17.55
CA GLU A 138 7.66 -3.67 17.17
C GLU A 138 6.21 -3.61 17.67
N PHE A 139 5.29 -3.78 16.72
CA PHE A 139 3.85 -3.75 16.96
C PHE A 139 3.25 -5.15 17.01
N GLY A 140 3.88 -6.10 16.31
CA GLY A 140 3.50 -7.51 16.34
C GLY A 140 4.00 -8.27 15.12
N THR A 141 3.41 -9.44 14.90
CA THR A 141 3.72 -10.30 13.77
C THR A 141 2.47 -10.64 12.96
N LEU A 142 2.66 -10.90 11.67
CA LEU A 142 1.63 -11.38 10.75
C LEU A 142 2.13 -12.68 10.12
N THR A 143 1.37 -13.75 10.27
CA THR A 143 1.69 -15.06 9.70
C THR A 143 0.65 -15.43 8.66
N LEU A 144 1.06 -15.55 7.40
CA LEU A 144 0.22 -16.11 6.34
C LEU A 144 0.42 -17.61 6.29
N THR A 145 -0.67 -18.35 6.50
CA THR A 145 -0.67 -19.82 6.57
C THR A 145 -1.21 -20.48 5.31
N GLU A 146 -2.11 -19.81 4.60
CA GLU A 146 -2.78 -20.38 3.43
C GLU A 146 -3.26 -19.30 2.47
N ARG A 147 -3.53 -19.72 1.23
CA ARG A 147 -4.22 -18.91 0.23
C ARG A 147 -5.67 -19.37 0.14
N ILE A 148 -6.59 -18.41 0.13
CA ILE A 148 -8.00 -18.67 -0.12
C ILE A 148 -8.34 -18.42 -1.60
N ASP A 149 -9.42 -19.04 -2.09
CA ASP A 149 -9.96 -18.77 -3.42
C ASP A 149 -10.56 -17.35 -3.47
N GLU A 150 -9.88 -16.43 -4.14
CA GLU A 150 -10.33 -15.04 -4.30
C GLU A 150 -11.64 -14.90 -5.09
N LEU A 151 -11.99 -15.90 -5.92
CA LEU A 151 -13.22 -15.91 -6.71
C LEU A 151 -14.42 -16.45 -5.91
N ALA A 152 -14.18 -17.06 -4.75
CA ALA A 152 -15.23 -17.51 -3.86
C ALA A 152 -16.20 -16.34 -3.55
N PRO A 153 -17.52 -16.55 -3.66
CA PRO A 153 -18.51 -15.48 -3.52
C PRO A 153 -18.36 -14.65 -2.23
N ASP A 154 -17.98 -15.27 -1.12
CA ASP A 154 -17.80 -14.57 0.15
C ASP A 154 -16.53 -13.72 0.19
N ASN A 155 -15.43 -14.20 -0.39
CA ASN A 155 -14.17 -13.45 -0.44
C ASN A 155 -14.31 -12.19 -1.30
N ARG A 156 -15.14 -12.23 -2.35
CA ARG A 156 -15.47 -11.04 -3.18
C ARG A 156 -16.27 -9.96 -2.45
N LYS A 157 -16.85 -10.27 -1.28
CA LYS A 157 -17.57 -9.29 -0.45
C LYS A 157 -16.64 -8.49 0.48
N ILE A 158 -15.39 -8.92 0.63
CA ILE A 158 -14.39 -8.26 1.47
C ILE A 158 -14.13 -6.84 0.95
N ILE A 159 -14.03 -5.90 1.90
CA ILE A 159 -13.63 -4.53 1.69
C ILE A 159 -12.48 -4.22 2.66
N PHE A 160 -11.53 -3.39 2.23
CA PHE A 160 -10.42 -2.95 3.07
C PHE A 160 -10.60 -1.45 3.32
N ASP A 161 -11.05 -1.07 4.51
CA ASP A 161 -11.20 0.34 4.87
C ASP A 161 -9.86 0.88 5.39
N PRO A 162 -9.32 1.98 4.83
CA PRO A 162 -8.09 2.59 5.35
C PRO A 162 -8.26 3.23 6.75
N VAL A 163 -9.50 3.48 7.20
CA VAL A 163 -9.76 3.96 8.56
C VAL A 163 -9.72 2.75 9.51
N PRO A 164 -8.84 2.73 10.54
CA PRO A 164 -8.65 1.55 11.40
C PRO A 164 -9.90 1.07 12.13
N ARG A 165 -10.79 1.99 12.54
CA ARG A 165 -12.05 1.69 13.27
C ARG A 165 -11.85 0.77 14.49
N VAL A 166 -10.75 0.97 15.21
CA VAL A 166 -10.41 0.23 16.43
C VAL A 166 -10.00 1.21 17.53
N ASP A 167 -10.35 0.89 18.77
CA ASP A 167 -10.01 1.73 19.91
C ASP A 167 -8.50 1.94 20.03
N GLY A 168 -8.09 3.18 20.24
CA GLY A 168 -6.69 3.56 20.41
C GLY A 168 -5.91 3.78 19.11
N ILE A 169 -6.50 3.61 17.92
CA ILE A 169 -5.85 3.91 16.63
C ILE A 169 -6.76 4.74 15.75
N ASP A 170 -6.44 6.03 15.61
CA ASP A 170 -7.16 6.99 14.79
C ASP A 170 -6.35 7.41 13.56
N PRO A 171 -6.99 7.93 12.49
CA PRO A 171 -6.30 8.64 11.43
C PRO A 171 -5.48 9.83 11.98
N ALA A 172 -4.32 10.11 11.39
CA ALA A 172 -3.52 11.28 11.76
C ALA A 172 -4.02 12.60 11.12
N GLY A 173 -5.14 12.57 10.40
CA GLY A 173 -5.75 13.75 9.77
C GLY A 173 -5.35 14.01 8.32
N ASP A 174 -4.72 13.04 7.65
CA ASP A 174 -4.44 13.14 6.22
C ASP A 174 -5.74 13.23 5.41
N PRO A 175 -5.94 14.27 4.58
CA PRO A 175 -7.19 14.53 3.87
C PRO A 175 -7.56 13.44 2.85
N LEU A 176 -6.61 12.60 2.43
CA LEU A 176 -6.88 11.47 1.54
C LEU A 176 -7.48 10.27 2.27
N THR A 177 -7.36 10.18 3.59
CA THR A 177 -7.81 8.99 4.36
C THR A 177 -9.31 8.78 4.23
N GLU A 178 -10.09 9.82 4.51
CA GLU A 178 -11.56 9.81 4.48
C GLU A 178 -12.07 9.65 3.05
N VAL A 179 -11.48 10.37 2.10
CA VAL A 179 -11.80 10.25 0.66
C VAL A 179 -11.57 8.81 0.18
N ARG A 180 -10.48 8.17 0.61
CA ARG A 180 -10.22 6.75 0.29
C ARG A 180 -11.28 5.87 0.94
N SER A 181 -11.61 6.06 2.22
CA SER A 181 -12.66 5.27 2.89
C SER A 181 -13.98 5.30 2.13
N GLU A 182 -14.43 6.49 1.70
CA GLU A 182 -15.65 6.65 0.90
C GLU A 182 -15.58 5.91 -0.45
N ILE A 183 -14.45 6.01 -1.16
CA ILE A 183 -14.25 5.34 -2.44
C ILE A 183 -14.24 3.82 -2.28
N TYR A 184 -13.56 3.29 -1.26
CA TYR A 184 -13.51 1.84 -0.99
C TYR A 184 -14.91 1.30 -0.65
N LEU A 185 -15.68 2.03 0.14
CA LEU A 185 -17.08 1.68 0.44
C LEU A 185 -17.96 1.71 -0.81
N LEU A 186 -17.84 2.76 -1.64
CA LEU A 186 -18.58 2.86 -2.91
C LEU A 186 -18.23 1.72 -3.87
N SER A 187 -16.93 1.43 -4.03
CA SER A 187 -16.44 0.32 -4.86
C SER A 187 -16.95 -1.03 -4.36
N GLY A 188 -16.89 -1.27 -3.04
CA GLY A 188 -17.41 -2.47 -2.41
C GLY A 188 -18.92 -2.66 -2.63
N ARG A 189 -19.72 -1.59 -2.50
CA ARG A 189 -21.16 -1.61 -2.83
C ARG A 189 -21.40 -2.02 -4.29
N ARG A 190 -20.65 -1.44 -5.24
CA ARG A 190 -20.78 -1.76 -6.67
C ARG A 190 -20.39 -3.21 -6.97
N ARG A 191 -19.27 -3.71 -6.43
CA ARG A 191 -18.84 -5.11 -6.62
C ARG A 191 -19.88 -6.11 -6.11
N ARG A 192 -20.43 -5.86 -4.91
CA ARG A 192 -21.46 -6.74 -4.33
C ARG A 192 -22.76 -6.72 -5.12
N ALA A 193 -23.18 -5.55 -5.62
CA ALA A 193 -24.36 -5.45 -6.47
C ALA A 193 -24.17 -6.14 -7.83
N ALA A 194 -22.97 -6.08 -8.41
CA ALA A 194 -22.66 -6.79 -9.65
C ALA A 194 -22.63 -8.31 -9.48
N ALA A 195 -22.14 -8.81 -8.35
CA ALA A 195 -22.13 -10.24 -8.03
C ALA A 195 -23.52 -10.83 -7.69
N ALA A 196 -24.51 -9.98 -7.44
CA ALA A 196 -25.89 -10.37 -7.19
C ALA A 196 -26.75 -10.45 -8.47
N LYS A 197 -26.17 -10.13 -9.63
CA LYS A 197 -26.76 -10.30 -10.97
C LYS A 197 -26.18 -11.53 -11.63
#